data_AF-T1L0I6-F1
#
_entry.id   AF-T1L0I6-F1
#
_cell.length_a   1.000
_cell.length_b   1.000
_cell.length_c   1.000
_cell.angle_alpha   90.00
_cell.angle_beta   90.00
_cell.angle_gamma   90.00
#
_symmetry.space_group_name_H-M   'P 1'
#
loop_
_entity.id
_entity.type
_entity.pdbx_description
1 polymer ?
#
loop_
_entity_poly.entity_id
_entity_poly.type
_entity_poly.pdbx_seq_one_letter_code
_entity_poly.pdbx_strand_id
1 'polypeptide(L)'
;MKFTIQLSKKDSTVLAYIMKLLNVRHNYRLNLVLLFIDEGITGYRDDSLETVKQNQKDYKNNYTFCGVFRRQTLDRGAIKLGCNLIVTGHNADDIAETILMNTGSGDNPEENVVPRFKYSYEKEIVMYGYFKKLHYFSTECIYASNAYRGHVRSYLGDLESIHSSVILDVIHSGEVPPRCSYISSQRICKACVMLLG
;
A
#
# COMPACT_ATOMS: atom_id res chain seq x y z
N MET A 1 -9.52 -17.58 12.78
CA MET A 1 -8.86 -17.05 11.55
C MET A 1 -7.69 -16.17 11.97
N LYS A 2 -6.51 -16.37 11.38
CA LYS A 2 -5.27 -15.68 11.76
C LYS A 2 -4.87 -14.68 10.67
N PHE A 3 -4.67 -13.43 11.05
CA PHE A 3 -4.36 -12.33 10.14
C PHE A 3 -2.98 -11.78 10.44
N THR A 4 -2.26 -11.44 9.38
CA THR A 4 -1.05 -10.64 9.47
C THR A 4 -1.38 -9.20 9.12
N ILE A 5 -0.89 -8.25 9.91
CA ILE A 5 -0.86 -6.83 9.55
C ILE A 5 0.59 -6.44 9.27
N GLN A 6 0.85 -5.95 8.06
CA GLN A 6 2.14 -5.37 7.75
C GLN A 6 2.27 -4.02 8.45
N LEU A 7 3.25 -3.88 9.35
CA LEU A 7 3.67 -2.61 9.93
C LEU A 7 4.75 -1.98 9.05
N SER A 8 4.43 -0.89 8.39
CA SER A 8 5.40 -0.14 7.56
C SER A 8 5.46 1.35 7.91
N LYS A 9 4.32 1.97 8.24
CA LYS A 9 4.15 3.42 8.43
C LYS A 9 2.99 3.73 9.39
N LYS A 10 2.62 5.01 9.48
CA LYS A 10 1.45 5.55 10.20
C LYS A 10 0.14 4.79 9.93
N ASP A 11 -0.17 4.48 8.68
CA ASP A 11 -1.46 3.90 8.31
C ASP A 11 -1.62 2.48 8.88
N SER A 12 -0.56 1.69 8.82
CA SER A 12 -0.55 0.34 9.40
C SER A 12 -0.73 0.33 10.92
N THR A 13 -0.24 1.35 11.63
CA THR A 13 -0.43 1.48 13.10
C THR A 13 -1.89 1.79 13.42
N VAL A 14 -2.49 2.74 12.71
CA VAL A 14 -3.90 3.11 12.89
C VAL A 14 -4.80 1.91 12.56
N LEU A 15 -4.50 1.19 11.47
CA LEU A 15 -5.20 -0.03 11.09
C LEU A 15 -5.12 -1.10 12.19
N ALA A 16 -3.93 -1.37 12.71
CA ALA A 16 -3.74 -2.34 13.79
C ALA A 16 -4.55 -1.98 15.03
N TYR A 17 -4.58 -0.70 15.41
CA TYR A 17 -5.37 -0.19 16.53
C TYR A 17 -6.88 -0.38 16.30
N ILE A 18 -7.41 0.01 15.14
CA ILE A 18 -8.84 -0.14 14.82
C ILE A 18 -9.23 -1.62 14.78
N MET A 19 -8.42 -2.48 14.14
CA MET A 19 -8.67 -3.92 14.10
C MET A 19 -8.70 -4.54 15.51
N LYS A 20 -7.79 -4.12 16.40
CA LYS A 20 -7.80 -4.55 17.80
C LYS A 20 -9.07 -4.12 18.52
N LEU A 21 -9.49 -2.86 18.36
CA LEU A 21 -10.72 -2.34 18.97
C LEU A 21 -11.95 -3.09 18.49
N LEU A 22 -12.11 -3.29 17.18
CA LEU A 22 -13.24 -4.00 16.60
C LEU A 22 -13.27 -5.47 17.04
N ASN A 23 -12.11 -6.13 17.09
CA ASN A 23 -11.99 -7.51 17.55
C ASN A 23 -12.45 -7.67 19.00
N VAL A 24 -12.10 -6.72 19.88
CA VAL A 24 -12.55 -6.72 21.28
C VAL A 24 -14.04 -6.38 21.37
N ARG A 25 -14.48 -5.30 20.71
CA ARG A 25 -15.86 -4.79 20.79
C ARG A 25 -16.90 -5.80 20.31
N HIS A 26 -16.60 -6.52 19.23
CA HIS A 26 -17.53 -7.45 18.60
C HIS A 26 -17.18 -8.92 18.87
N ASN A 27 -16.15 -9.19 19.68
CA ASN A 27 -15.69 -10.54 20.01
C ASN A 27 -15.48 -11.41 18.77
N TYR A 28 -14.83 -10.87 17.74
CA TYR A 28 -14.60 -11.59 16.47
C TYR A 28 -13.61 -12.77 16.62
N ARG A 29 -12.91 -12.87 17.75
CA ARG A 29 -11.92 -13.92 18.05
C ARG A 29 -10.84 -14.03 16.96
N LEU A 30 -10.47 -12.91 16.36
CA LEU A 30 -9.40 -12.83 15.36
C LEU A 30 -8.04 -12.95 16.07
N ASN A 31 -7.14 -13.73 15.49
CA ASN A 31 -5.75 -13.77 15.91
C ASN A 31 -4.96 -12.79 15.02
N LEU A 32 -4.65 -11.61 15.58
CA LEU A 32 -3.92 -10.55 14.89
C LEU A 32 -2.42 -10.68 15.18
N VAL A 33 -1.63 -10.85 14.12
CA VAL A 33 -0.17 -10.88 14.20
C VAL A 33 0.40 -9.67 13.48
N LEU A 34 1.31 -8.96 14.14
CA LEU A 34 2.00 -7.82 13.56
C LEU A 34 3.31 -8.30 12.95
N LEU A 35 3.51 -8.03 11.66
CA LEU A 35 4.78 -8.27 10.98
C LEU A 35 5.44 -6.95 10.62
N PHE A 36 6.68 -6.80 11.05
CA PHE A 36 7.54 -5.68 10.71
C PHE A 36 8.74 -6.22 9.91
N ILE A 37 9.14 -5.48 8.88
CA ILE A 37 10.33 -5.79 8.09
C ILE A 37 11.30 -4.65 8.30
N ASP A 38 12.51 -5.02 8.70
CA ASP A 38 13.65 -4.12 8.67
C ASP A 38 14.36 -4.26 7.32
N GLU A 39 14.40 -3.17 6.56
CA GLU A 39 15.07 -3.11 5.27
C GLU A 39 16.59 -2.89 5.38
N GLY A 40 17.13 -2.70 6.59
CA GLY A 40 18.57 -2.56 6.87
C GLY A 40 19.19 -1.26 6.36
N ILE A 41 18.37 -0.24 6.10
CA ILE A 41 18.83 1.04 5.50
C ILE A 41 19.44 1.93 6.60
N THR A 42 20.76 2.12 6.53
CA THR A 42 21.52 2.99 7.44
C THR A 42 20.93 4.40 7.52
N GLY A 43 20.63 4.90 8.72
CA GLY A 43 20.09 6.24 8.92
C GLY A 43 18.61 6.40 8.54
N TYR A 44 17.92 5.31 8.16
CA TYR A 44 16.47 5.26 8.01
C TYR A 44 15.82 4.52 9.19
N ARG A 45 16.39 3.36 9.55
CA ARG A 45 16.00 2.49 10.68
C ARG A 45 17.28 1.74 11.12
N ASP A 46 17.97 2.16 12.19
CA ASP A 46 19.20 1.47 12.66
C ASP A 46 18.81 0.13 13.34
N ASP A 47 19.36 -1.06 13.06
CA ASP A 47 20.74 -1.54 12.90
C ASP A 47 20.91 -2.63 11.81
N SER A 48 21.94 -2.52 10.95
CA SER A 48 22.92 -3.57 10.54
C SER A 48 23.60 -3.25 9.19
N LEU A 49 24.91 -2.96 9.26
CA LEU A 49 25.64 -2.11 8.29
C LEU A 49 26.43 -2.84 7.19
N GLU A 50 26.49 -4.17 7.17
CA GLU A 50 27.36 -4.90 6.25
C GLU A 50 26.65 -5.35 4.96
N THR A 51 25.35 -5.70 5.01
CA THR A 51 24.64 -6.26 3.85
C THR A 51 24.26 -5.20 2.82
N VAL A 52 23.93 -3.98 3.25
CA VAL A 52 23.52 -2.88 2.35
C VAL A 52 24.71 -2.27 1.60
N LYS A 53 25.90 -2.21 2.23
CA LYS A 53 27.13 -1.71 1.58
C LYS A 53 27.59 -2.59 0.42
N GLN A 54 27.34 -3.90 0.49
CA GLN A 54 27.67 -4.84 -0.58
C GLN A 54 26.72 -4.66 -1.79
N ASN A 55 25.41 -4.60 -1.55
CA ASN A 55 24.39 -4.44 -2.61
C ASN A 55 24.44 -3.08 -3.32
N GLN A 56 24.87 -2.02 -2.64
CA GLN A 56 25.06 -0.68 -3.22
C GLN A 56 26.16 -0.65 -4.31
N LYS A 57 27.19 -1.49 -4.19
CA LYS A 57 28.27 -1.56 -5.17
C LYS A 57 27.87 -2.33 -6.42
N ASP A 58 26.97 -3.30 -6.29
CA ASP A 58 26.62 -4.21 -7.37
C ASP A 58 25.45 -3.73 -8.23
N TYR A 59 24.50 -2.93 -7.69
CA TYR A 59 23.25 -2.60 -8.40
C TYR A 59 22.85 -1.12 -8.27
N LYS A 60 22.90 -0.38 -9.37
CA LYS A 60 22.62 1.08 -9.47
C LYS A 60 21.13 1.49 -9.32
N ASN A 61 20.22 0.60 -8.91
CA ASN A 61 18.77 0.88 -8.83
C ASN A 61 18.13 0.27 -7.57
N ASN A 62 18.37 0.87 -6.40
CA ASN A 62 17.92 0.35 -5.10
C ASN A 62 16.39 0.36 -4.90
N TYR A 63 15.64 1.16 -5.66
CA TYR A 63 14.21 1.41 -5.42
C TYR A 63 13.30 0.22 -5.80
N THR A 64 13.59 -0.44 -6.93
CA THR A 64 12.71 -1.48 -7.48
C THR A 64 12.79 -2.77 -6.67
N PHE A 65 13.95 -3.10 -6.12
CA PHE A 65 14.15 -4.36 -5.41
C PHE A 65 13.56 -4.36 -4.00
N CYS A 66 13.61 -3.23 -3.28
CA CYS A 66 13.10 -3.14 -1.92
C CYS A 66 11.62 -3.53 -1.83
N GLY A 67 10.78 -3.06 -2.78
CA GLY A 67 9.37 -3.45 -2.85
C GLY A 67 9.15 -4.95 -3.08
N VAL A 68 9.93 -5.56 -3.98
CA VAL A 68 9.88 -7.00 -4.29
C VAL A 68 10.30 -7.83 -3.07
N PHE A 69 11.41 -7.48 -2.43
CA PHE A 69 11.89 -8.17 -1.22
C PHE A 69 10.93 -8.02 -0.05
N ARG A 70 10.34 -6.84 0.13
CA ARG A 70 9.35 -6.60 1.20
C ARG A 70 8.14 -7.50 1.01
N ARG A 71 7.62 -7.61 -0.21
CA ARG A 71 6.49 -8.51 -0.52
C ARG A 71 6.84 -9.98 -0.26
N GLN A 72 7.95 -10.46 -0.82
CA GLN A 72 8.37 -11.86 -0.62
C GLN A 72 8.61 -12.21 0.85
N THR A 73 9.20 -11.28 1.61
CA THR A 73 9.44 -11.46 3.05
C THR A 73 8.13 -11.50 3.83
N LEU A 74 7.14 -10.66 3.48
CA LEU A 74 5.80 -10.71 4.09
C LEU A 74 5.09 -12.02 3.81
N ASP A 75 5.08 -12.47 2.55
CA ASP A 75 4.40 -13.69 2.15
C ASP A 75 5.01 -14.89 2.88
N ARG A 76 6.34 -15.00 2.88
CA ARG A 76 7.06 -16.05 3.61
C ARG A 76 6.84 -15.96 5.12
N GLY A 77 6.81 -14.75 5.68
CA GLY A 77 6.54 -14.52 7.09
C GLY A 77 5.12 -14.94 7.48
N ALA A 78 4.13 -14.59 6.66
CA ALA A 78 2.74 -14.97 6.86
C ALA A 78 2.55 -16.50 6.79
N ILE A 79 3.19 -17.17 5.83
CA ILE A 79 3.18 -18.64 5.70
C ILE A 79 3.80 -19.29 6.94
N LYS A 80 5.00 -18.85 7.37
CA LYS A 80 5.67 -19.39 8.57
C LYS A 80 4.85 -19.24 9.84
N LEU A 81 4.06 -18.17 9.93
CA LEU A 81 3.18 -17.90 11.06
C LEU A 81 1.80 -18.55 10.92
N GLY A 82 1.51 -19.25 9.83
CA GLY A 82 0.21 -19.88 9.58
C GLY A 82 -0.93 -18.86 9.46
N CYS A 83 -0.65 -17.68 8.90
CA CYS A 83 -1.64 -16.62 8.69
C CYS A 83 -2.42 -16.86 7.40
N ASN A 84 -3.73 -16.58 7.43
CA ASN A 84 -4.65 -16.82 6.32
C ASN A 84 -4.82 -15.60 5.39
N LEU A 85 -4.51 -14.39 5.88
CA LEU A 85 -4.69 -13.14 5.14
C LEU A 85 -3.64 -12.12 5.57
N ILE A 86 -3.12 -11.37 4.59
CA ILE A 86 -2.25 -10.21 4.81
C ILE A 86 -3.10 -8.95 4.63
N VAL A 87 -3.08 -8.08 5.63
CA VAL A 87 -3.81 -6.83 5.64
C VAL A 87 -2.80 -5.68 5.61
N THR A 88 -3.04 -4.71 4.73
CA THR A 88 -2.19 -3.53 4.56
C THR A 88 -3.00 -2.26 4.78
N GLY A 89 -2.31 -1.20 5.23
CA GLY A 89 -2.90 0.10 5.54
C GLY A 89 -3.02 1.05 4.35
N HIS A 90 -3.03 0.57 3.10
CA HIS A 90 -3.13 1.47 1.93
C HIS A 90 -4.41 2.30 2.01
N ASN A 91 -4.25 3.61 1.91
CA ASN A 91 -5.30 4.62 2.02
C ASN A 91 -5.82 5.05 0.64
N ALA A 92 -6.80 5.96 0.60
CA ALA A 92 -7.38 6.45 -0.66
C ALA A 92 -6.32 7.11 -1.56
N ASP A 93 -5.43 7.92 -0.97
CA ASP A 93 -4.34 8.61 -1.66
C ASP A 93 -3.39 7.60 -2.35
N ASP A 94 -2.97 6.54 -1.65
CA ASP A 94 -2.12 5.47 -2.21
C ASP A 94 -2.78 4.79 -3.44
N ILE A 95 -4.10 4.62 -3.40
CA ILE A 95 -4.86 3.99 -4.47
C ILE A 95 -4.97 4.94 -5.66
N ALA A 96 -5.29 6.21 -5.43
CA ALA A 96 -5.33 7.23 -6.47
C ALA A 96 -3.95 7.41 -7.13
N GLU A 97 -2.87 7.44 -6.36
CA GLU A 97 -1.49 7.44 -6.87
C GLU A 97 -1.26 6.24 -7.80
N THR A 98 -1.68 5.05 -7.37
CA THR A 98 -1.52 3.81 -8.15
C THR A 98 -2.32 3.84 -9.45
N ILE A 99 -3.58 4.29 -9.40
CA ILE A 99 -4.42 4.44 -10.59
C ILE A 99 -3.77 5.40 -11.59
N LEU A 100 -3.32 6.57 -11.15
CA LEU A 100 -2.67 7.54 -12.04
C LEU A 100 -1.35 7.02 -12.61
N MET A 101 -0.52 6.38 -11.79
CA MET A 101 0.73 5.74 -12.26
C MET A 101 0.47 4.65 -13.30
N ASN A 102 -0.64 3.92 -13.18
CA ASN A 102 -0.99 2.82 -14.08
C ASN A 102 -1.90 3.23 -15.25
N THR A 103 -2.37 4.48 -15.30
CA THR A 103 -3.29 4.98 -16.34
C THR A 103 -2.68 4.84 -17.74
N GLY A 104 -1.34 4.81 -17.87
CA GLY A 104 -0.63 4.55 -19.13
C GLY A 104 -0.32 3.07 -19.44
N SER A 105 -0.31 2.18 -18.44
CA SER A 105 0.09 0.77 -18.57
C SER A 105 -1.09 -0.20 -18.56
N GLY A 106 -2.25 0.22 -18.04
CA GLY A 106 -3.46 -0.60 -17.95
C GLY A 106 -3.44 -1.64 -16.83
N ASP A 107 -2.39 -1.73 -16.01
CA ASP A 107 -2.33 -2.75 -14.96
C ASP A 107 -3.21 -2.39 -13.75
N ASN A 108 -4.14 -3.28 -13.40
CA ASN A 108 -5.00 -3.14 -12.22
C ASN A 108 -4.30 -3.67 -10.95
N PRO A 109 -4.62 -3.12 -9.77
CA PRO A 109 -4.05 -3.59 -8.50
C PRO A 109 -4.41 -5.06 -8.20
N GLU A 110 -3.44 -5.83 -7.71
CA GLU A 110 -3.52 -7.29 -7.48
C GLU A 110 -4.52 -7.71 -6.38
N GLU A 111 -5.20 -8.85 -6.57
CA GLU A 111 -6.35 -9.34 -5.78
C GLU A 111 -6.03 -9.79 -4.33
N ASN A 112 -4.79 -10.13 -3.99
CA ASN A 112 -4.46 -10.80 -2.72
C ASN A 112 -4.13 -9.86 -1.56
N VAL A 113 -4.09 -8.55 -1.80
CA VAL A 113 -3.85 -7.54 -0.76
C VAL A 113 -5.14 -6.76 -0.56
N VAL A 114 -5.76 -6.87 0.61
CA VAL A 114 -7.01 -6.17 0.92
C VAL A 114 -6.68 -4.79 1.51
N PRO A 115 -6.87 -3.67 0.76
CA PRO A 115 -6.74 -2.33 1.32
C PRO A 115 -7.90 -2.08 2.28
N ARG A 116 -7.61 -1.75 3.54
CA ARG A 116 -8.67 -1.50 4.55
C ARG A 116 -9.08 -0.04 4.66
N PHE A 117 -8.25 0.88 4.18
CA PHE A 117 -8.54 2.31 4.14
C PHE A 117 -8.85 2.81 2.73
N LYS A 118 -9.50 1.96 1.93
CA LYS A 118 -9.78 2.21 0.51
C LYS A 118 -10.43 3.58 0.23
N TYR A 119 -11.29 4.03 1.13
CA TYR A 119 -12.06 5.27 1.01
C TYR A 119 -11.77 6.25 2.15
N SER A 120 -10.63 6.09 2.84
CA SER A 120 -10.22 6.99 3.93
C SER A 120 -9.00 7.78 3.48
N TYR A 121 -9.05 9.09 3.64
CA TYR A 121 -7.95 9.97 3.24
C TYR A 121 -6.79 9.85 4.22
N GLU A 122 -5.56 10.03 3.72
CA GLU A 122 -4.35 9.99 4.53
C GLU A 122 -4.40 10.99 5.69
N LYS A 123 -4.91 12.21 5.45
CA LYS A 123 -5.08 13.26 6.46
C LYS A 123 -5.99 12.84 7.62
N GLU A 124 -7.05 12.07 7.34
CA GLU A 124 -7.99 11.59 8.36
C GLU A 124 -7.35 10.51 9.22
N ILE A 125 -6.59 9.61 8.60
CA ILE A 125 -5.85 8.54 9.28
C ILE A 125 -4.78 9.14 10.20
N VAL A 126 -4.03 10.12 9.71
CA VAL A 126 -3.03 10.87 10.49
C VAL A 126 -3.69 11.58 11.66
N MET A 127 -4.79 12.31 11.41
CA MET A 127 -5.55 13.03 12.44
C MET A 127 -6.06 12.07 13.52
N TYR A 128 -6.59 10.91 13.13
CA TYR A 128 -7.06 9.89 14.07
C TYR A 128 -5.92 9.31 14.91
N GLY A 129 -4.78 9.00 14.29
CA GLY A 129 -3.57 8.53 14.98
C GLY A 129 -3.07 9.54 16.01
N TYR A 130 -3.05 10.83 15.66
CA TYR A 130 -2.71 11.92 16.57
C TYR A 130 -3.70 12.05 17.73
N PHE A 131 -5.00 12.06 17.44
CA PHE A 131 -6.06 12.14 18.46
C PHE A 131 -5.99 10.98 19.47
N LYS A 132 -5.66 9.77 19.01
CA LYS A 132 -5.47 8.59 19.85
C LYS A 132 -4.07 8.48 20.47
N LYS A 133 -3.17 9.44 20.19
CA LYS A 133 -1.78 9.47 20.68
C LYS A 133 -1.03 8.17 20.35
N LEU A 134 -1.24 7.64 19.16
CA LEU A 134 -0.54 6.43 18.72
C LEU A 134 0.89 6.76 18.33
N HIS A 135 1.84 5.92 18.77
CA HIS A 135 3.22 6.02 18.33
C HIS A 135 3.36 5.41 16.93
N TYR A 136 3.78 6.22 15.96
CA TYR A 136 4.08 5.77 14.61
C TYR A 136 5.32 6.44 14.06
N PHE A 137 5.98 5.78 13.12
CA PHE A 137 7.11 6.32 12.38
C PHE A 137 6.63 7.13 11.18
N SER A 138 7.08 8.38 11.07
CA SER A 138 6.79 9.28 9.94
C SER A 138 7.97 9.48 8.99
N THR A 139 9.13 8.90 9.29
CA THR A 139 10.33 9.04 8.46
C THR A 139 10.10 8.42 7.08
N GLU A 140 10.27 9.22 6.04
CA GLU A 140 10.30 8.74 4.66
C GLU A 140 11.67 8.13 4.34
N CYS A 141 11.68 7.13 3.46
CA CYS A 141 12.92 6.48 3.06
C CYS A 141 13.81 7.49 2.35
N ILE A 142 15.10 7.53 2.67
CA ILE A 142 16.10 8.40 2.01
C ILE A 142 16.17 8.17 0.49
N TYR A 143 15.71 7.01 0.06
CA TYR A 143 15.62 6.58 -1.32
C TYR A 143 14.26 6.93 -1.97
N ALA A 144 13.23 7.33 -1.22
CA ALA A 144 11.91 7.60 -1.80
C ALA A 144 11.80 8.91 -2.58
N SER A 145 12.66 9.89 -2.30
CA SER A 145 12.53 11.29 -2.76
C SER A 145 12.60 11.47 -4.28
N ASN A 146 13.33 10.61 -5.00
CA ASN A 146 13.48 10.71 -6.46
C ASN A 146 12.57 9.72 -7.23
N ALA A 147 11.60 9.08 -6.56
CA ALA A 147 10.71 8.14 -7.22
C ALA A 147 9.57 8.88 -7.98
N TYR A 148 9.19 8.37 -9.15
CA TYR A 148 8.09 8.91 -9.96
C TYR A 148 6.79 9.12 -9.17
N ARG A 149 6.52 8.24 -8.21
CA ARG A 149 5.38 8.33 -7.29
C ARG A 149 5.32 9.65 -6.52
N GLY A 150 6.45 10.26 -6.17
CA GLY A 150 6.51 11.56 -5.50
C GLY A 150 5.89 12.68 -6.34
N HIS A 151 6.13 12.67 -7.66
CA HIS A 151 5.51 13.64 -8.58
C HIS A 151 3.98 13.46 -8.67
N VAL A 152 3.51 12.22 -8.70
CA VAL A 152 2.07 11.91 -8.71
C VAL A 152 1.40 12.38 -7.42
N ARG A 153 2.06 12.17 -6.26
CA ARG A 153 1.58 12.66 -4.96
C ARG A 153 1.45 14.18 -4.94
N SER A 154 2.48 14.91 -5.37
CA SER A 154 2.42 16.37 -5.43
C SER A 154 1.31 16.86 -6.36
N TYR A 155 1.17 16.24 -7.53
CA TYR A 155 0.10 16.55 -8.48
C TYR A 155 -1.30 16.32 -7.89
N LEU A 156 -1.51 15.20 -7.21
CA LEU A 156 -2.78 14.93 -6.51
C LEU A 156 -3.04 15.95 -5.41
N GLY A 157 -2.01 16.36 -4.65
CA GLY A 157 -2.13 17.39 -3.63
C GLY A 157 -2.54 18.76 -4.20
N ASP A 158 -1.96 19.13 -5.34
CA ASP A 158 -2.33 20.37 -6.06
C ASP A 158 -3.79 20.31 -6.52
N LEU A 159 -4.23 19.17 -7.06
CA LEU A 159 -5.62 18.97 -7.46
C LEU A 159 -6.59 18.98 -6.26
N GLU A 160 -6.21 18.34 -5.15
CA GLU A 160 -7.04 18.27 -3.94
C GLU A 160 -7.27 19.67 -3.35
N SER A 161 -6.28 20.56 -3.47
CA SER A 161 -6.39 21.95 -3.03
C SER A 161 -7.47 22.74 -3.79
N ILE A 162 -7.78 22.33 -5.02
CA ILE A 162 -8.83 22.92 -5.86
C ILE A 162 -10.16 22.19 -5.66
N HIS A 163 -10.12 20.86 -5.60
CA HIS A 163 -11.30 20.01 -5.48
C HIS A 163 -11.06 18.86 -4.51
N SER A 164 -11.67 18.94 -3.33
CA SER A 164 -11.41 18.02 -2.22
C SER A 164 -11.83 16.56 -2.49
N SER A 165 -12.77 16.31 -3.41
CA SER A 165 -13.17 14.95 -3.77
C SER A 165 -12.32 14.32 -4.87
N VAL A 166 -11.33 15.03 -5.43
CA VAL A 166 -10.57 14.55 -6.60
C VAL A 166 -9.93 13.17 -6.40
N ILE A 167 -9.47 12.87 -5.18
CA ILE A 167 -8.89 11.56 -4.86
C ILE A 167 -9.94 10.45 -5.05
N LEU A 168 -11.15 10.64 -4.53
CA LEU A 168 -12.24 9.68 -4.70
C LEU A 168 -12.74 9.64 -6.15
N ASP A 169 -12.77 10.78 -6.84
CA ASP A 169 -13.15 10.85 -8.25
C ASP A 169 -12.17 10.05 -9.13
N VAL A 170 -10.87 10.15 -8.86
CA VAL A 170 -9.83 9.33 -9.49
C VAL A 170 -10.04 7.85 -9.18
N ILE A 171 -10.32 7.48 -7.93
CA ILE A 171 -10.62 6.08 -7.57
C ILE A 171 -11.82 5.55 -8.33
N HIS A 172 -12.94 6.28 -8.34
CA HIS A 172 -14.14 5.90 -9.08
C HIS A 172 -13.87 5.76 -10.59
N SER A 173 -13.02 6.63 -11.15
CA SER A 173 -12.65 6.55 -12.57
C SER A 173 -11.87 5.27 -12.91
N GLY A 174 -11.05 4.76 -11.98
CA GLY A 174 -10.32 3.50 -12.12
C GLY A 174 -11.16 2.25 -11.84
N GLU A 175 -12.31 2.40 -11.16
CA GLU A 175 -13.22 1.30 -10.85
C GLU A 175 -14.25 1.01 -11.96
N VAL A 176 -14.29 1.82 -13.02
CA VAL A 176 -15.24 1.63 -14.13
C VAL A 176 -14.92 0.30 -14.83
N PRO A 177 -15.83 -0.70 -14.81
CA PRO A 177 -15.58 -1.98 -15.44
C PRO A 177 -15.45 -1.81 -16.96
N PRO A 178 -14.60 -2.62 -17.64
CA PRO A 178 -14.69 -2.77 -19.08
C PRO A 178 -16.13 -3.17 -19.48
N ARG A 179 -16.54 -2.90 -20.72
CA ARG A 179 -17.89 -3.23 -21.25
C ARG A 179 -18.34 -4.68 -21.02
N CYS A 180 -17.39 -5.59 -20.79
CA CYS A 180 -17.60 -6.95 -20.33
C CYS A 180 -17.20 -6.95 -18.84
N SER A 181 -18.03 -7.47 -17.94
CA SER A 181 -17.81 -7.43 -16.48
C SER A 181 -16.56 -8.20 -15.98
N TYR A 182 -15.61 -8.48 -16.85
CA TYR A 182 -14.30 -9.06 -16.56
C TYR A 182 -13.23 -7.98 -16.52
N ILE A 183 -12.41 -8.05 -15.47
CA ILE A 183 -11.25 -7.19 -15.24
C ILE A 183 -10.27 -7.35 -16.42
N SER A 184 -9.87 -6.24 -17.04
CA SER A 184 -8.89 -6.25 -18.13
C SER A 184 -7.99 -5.03 -18.06
N SER A 185 -6.76 -5.20 -18.52
CA SER A 185 -5.78 -4.12 -18.65
C SER A 185 -5.98 -3.22 -19.87
N GLN A 186 -7.01 -3.48 -20.67
CA GLN A 186 -7.36 -2.69 -21.85
C GLN A 186 -8.82 -2.25 -21.77
N ARG A 187 -9.14 -1.13 -22.43
CA ARG A 187 -10.51 -0.57 -22.50
C ARG A 187 -11.56 -1.58 -23.00
N ILE A 188 -11.13 -2.56 -23.79
CA ILE A 188 -11.92 -3.71 -24.21
C ILE A 188 -11.17 -4.96 -23.78
N CYS A 189 -11.84 -5.86 -23.06
CA CYS A 189 -11.22 -7.11 -22.61
C CYS A 189 -10.77 -7.94 -23.83
N LYS A 190 -9.61 -8.61 -23.75
CA LYS A 190 -9.05 -9.37 -24.87
C LYS A 190 -10.01 -10.43 -25.42
N ALA A 191 -10.86 -10.98 -24.53
CA ALA A 191 -11.98 -11.85 -24.90
C ALA A 191 -13.05 -11.13 -25.74
N CYS A 192 -13.40 -9.88 -25.42
CA CYS A 192 -14.31 -9.08 -26.25
C CYS A 192 -13.70 -8.63 -27.56
N VAL A 193 -12.40 -8.36 -27.61
CA VAL A 193 -11.68 -8.10 -28.87
C VAL A 193 -11.78 -9.34 -29.78
N MET A 194 -11.56 -10.53 -29.23
CA MET A 194 -11.68 -11.80 -29.98
C MET A 194 -13.12 -12.14 -30.41
N LEU A 195 -14.14 -11.63 -29.72
CA LEU A 195 -15.55 -11.85 -30.07
C LEU A 195 -16.12 -10.83 -31.06
N LEU A 196 -15.43 -9.70 -31.28
CA LEU A 196 -15.86 -8.64 -32.19
C LEU A 196 -15.23 -8.72 -33.59
N GLY A 197 -14.31 -9.67 -33.82
CA GLY A 197 -13.62 -9.89 -35.09
C GLY A 197 -12.24 -9.27 -35.13
#